data_AF-A0A0K0F8G6-F1
#
_entry.id   AF-A0A0K0F8G6-F1
#
_cell.length_a   1.000
_cell.length_b   1.000
_cell.length_c   1.000
_cell.angle_alpha   90.00
_cell.angle_beta   90.00
_cell.angle_gamma   90.00
#
_symmetry.space_group_name_H-M   'P 1'
#
loop_
_entity.id
_entity.type
_entity.pdbx_description
1 polymer ?
#
loop_
_entity_poly.entity_id
_entity_poly.type
_entity_poly.pdbx_seq_one_letter_code
_entity_poly.pdbx_strand_id
1 'polypeptide(L)'
;MEVSELYDDHVNSPTITYRDLKLLRILRKIESKGHCLTEDDFEYGRVTITSIGLVRPYYFYGKNAYRDFVLTYNLDPYNAFTGEDLPVKNGFIKLIFYDGYVVVRKEFLLKYFAYFKFKFDCITDKQVNIFNIKDFSFNHFVVVLKYYYAQIIVITLDMIVELYRLADFFVVDYAFMKRITVYINCFYSKIARTIGFYRYHKYFEDEYLGGDNTGLQVTSEEEDQDIDRLYYLYQRKCRNEADINLIMDNVNDFDEDSDDEEDDEDNNEGNLDDESMEYSSSINEDGDDNEDIVEDIDEEMEYDTEYNIEINEESLIKNNDVEFEHF
;
A
#
# COMPACT_ATOMS: atom_id res chain seq x y z
N MET A 1 -13.53 55.97 8.21
CA MET A 1 -12.93 55.78 9.54
C MET A 1 -13.31 54.38 10.00
N GLU A 2 -12.41 53.44 10.21
CA GLU A 2 -11.04 53.20 9.75
C GLU A 2 -10.88 51.71 10.09
N VAL A 3 -10.63 50.88 9.08
CA VAL A 3 -10.36 49.45 9.26
C VAL A 3 -8.92 49.37 9.76
N SER A 4 -8.72 49.00 11.02
CA SER A 4 -7.36 48.75 11.53
C SER A 4 -6.93 47.34 11.12
N GLU A 5 -6.31 47.29 9.96
CA GLU A 5 -5.36 46.26 9.59
C GLU A 5 -4.24 46.23 10.65
N LEU A 6 -4.11 45.09 11.32
CA LEU A 6 -2.90 44.70 12.06
C LEU A 6 -2.49 43.34 11.48
N TYR A 7 -2.17 43.36 10.18
CA TYR A 7 -1.19 42.43 9.64
C TYR A 7 0.17 43.04 9.95
N ASP A 8 0.90 42.37 10.83
CA ASP A 8 2.28 42.71 11.16
C ASP A 8 3.15 42.37 9.95
N ASP A 9 3.65 43.43 9.29
CA ASP A 9 4.44 43.43 8.05
C ASP A 9 5.92 43.03 8.27
N HIS A 10 6.23 42.32 9.36
CA HIS A 10 7.51 41.67 9.54
C HIS A 10 7.54 40.31 8.84
N VAL A 11 7.84 40.40 7.54
CA VAL A 11 8.32 39.35 6.64
C VAL A 11 9.54 38.64 7.28
N ASN A 12 9.27 37.67 8.16
CA ASN A 12 10.16 36.54 8.36
C ASN A 12 9.88 35.57 7.21
N SER A 13 10.37 35.89 6.01
CA SER A 13 10.66 34.83 5.04
C SER A 13 11.67 33.93 5.74
N PRO A 14 11.37 32.66 6.05
CA PRO A 14 12.33 31.83 6.76
C PRO A 14 13.52 31.65 5.82
N THR A 15 14.64 32.27 6.19
CA THR A 15 15.92 32.12 5.51
C THR A 15 16.17 30.63 5.32
N ILE A 16 16.38 30.21 4.07
CA ILE A 16 16.64 28.80 3.74
C ILE A 16 17.90 28.35 4.47
N THR A 17 17.73 27.33 5.30
CA THR A 17 18.80 26.79 6.13
C THR A 17 19.62 25.75 5.35
N TYR A 18 20.80 25.39 5.86
CA TYR A 18 21.58 24.28 5.30
C TYR A 18 20.81 22.94 5.35
N ARG A 19 19.99 22.75 6.41
CA ARG A 19 19.09 21.61 6.53
C ARG A 19 18.05 21.60 5.41
N ASP A 20 17.48 22.75 5.08
CA ASP A 20 16.55 22.90 3.95
C ASP A 20 17.18 22.52 2.61
N LEU A 21 18.46 22.85 2.37
CA LEU A 21 19.15 22.44 1.13
C LEU A 21 19.23 20.92 0.98
N LYS A 22 19.50 20.19 2.08
CA LYS A 22 19.50 18.73 2.07
C LYS A 22 18.10 18.17 1.79
N LEU A 23 17.08 18.71 2.45
CA LEU A 23 15.68 18.30 2.25
C LEU A 23 15.20 18.61 0.83
N LEU A 24 15.60 19.73 0.24
CA LEU A 24 15.28 20.07 -1.15
C LEU A 24 15.89 19.08 -2.15
N ARG A 25 17.11 18.55 -1.91
CA ARG A 25 17.70 17.47 -2.73
C ARG A 25 16.89 16.18 -2.63
N ILE A 26 16.47 15.81 -1.42
CA ILE A 26 15.59 14.66 -1.19
C ILE A 26 14.29 14.84 -1.98
N LEU A 27 13.68 16.01 -1.88
CA LEU A 27 12.42 16.31 -2.55
C LEU A 27 12.54 16.19 -4.08
N ARG A 28 13.64 16.64 -4.68
CA ARG A 28 13.89 16.43 -6.12
C ARG A 28 13.99 14.96 -6.50
N LYS A 29 14.66 14.15 -5.68
CA LYS A 29 14.74 12.70 -5.91
C LYS A 29 13.32 12.09 -5.88
N ILE A 30 12.49 12.50 -4.92
CA ILE A 30 11.09 12.08 -4.82
C ILE A 30 10.27 12.50 -6.05
N GLU A 31 10.42 13.73 -6.52
CA GLU A 31 9.66 14.21 -7.69
C GLU A 31 10.10 13.56 -9.00
N SER A 32 11.40 13.33 -9.17
CA SER A 32 11.96 12.74 -10.40
C SER A 32 11.77 11.22 -10.48
N LYS A 33 11.90 10.50 -9.35
CA LYS A 33 11.83 9.03 -9.30
C LYS A 33 10.55 8.49 -8.67
N GLY A 34 9.71 9.36 -8.08
CA GLY A 34 8.54 8.96 -7.29
C GLY A 34 8.85 8.65 -5.83
N HIS A 35 10.12 8.48 -5.44
CA HIS A 35 10.56 8.22 -4.06
C HIS A 35 12.05 8.50 -3.90
N CYS A 36 12.54 8.51 -2.65
CA CYS A 36 13.98 8.54 -2.35
C CYS A 36 14.50 7.31 -1.59
N LEU A 37 13.65 6.30 -1.42
CA LEU A 37 13.90 5.01 -0.76
C LEU A 37 14.95 4.14 -1.49
N THR A 38 15.64 3.26 -0.74
CA THR A 38 16.54 2.21 -1.26
C THR A 38 15.76 0.94 -1.65
N GLU A 39 16.43 -0.03 -2.29
CA GLU A 39 15.80 -1.35 -2.55
C GLU A 39 15.51 -2.11 -1.24
N ASP A 40 16.42 -2.04 -0.26
CA ASP A 40 16.21 -2.62 1.07
C ASP A 40 14.99 -2.02 1.78
N ASP A 41 14.75 -0.71 1.62
CA ASP A 41 13.56 -0.05 2.16
C ASP A 41 12.28 -0.69 1.58
N PHE A 42 12.26 -1.04 0.29
CA PHE A 42 11.12 -1.69 -0.35
C PHE A 42 10.94 -3.13 0.09
N GLU A 43 12.03 -3.89 0.20
CA GLU A 43 11.95 -5.30 0.62
C GLU A 43 11.50 -5.41 2.07
N TYR A 44 12.05 -4.59 2.97
CA TYR A 44 11.59 -4.53 4.36
C TYR A 44 10.15 -4.00 4.49
N GLY A 45 9.77 -3.05 3.62
CA GLY A 45 8.41 -2.54 3.52
C GLY A 45 7.42 -3.53 2.91
N ARG A 46 7.84 -4.68 2.38
CA ARG A 46 6.95 -5.60 1.66
C ARG A 46 6.16 -6.47 2.64
N VAL A 47 4.86 -6.27 2.72
CA VAL A 47 3.98 -7.09 3.57
C VAL A 47 3.08 -7.97 2.70
N THR A 48 3.17 -9.28 2.92
CA THR A 48 2.28 -10.26 2.29
C THR A 48 1.05 -10.47 3.16
N ILE A 49 -0.13 -10.15 2.64
CA ILE A 49 -1.39 -10.40 3.34
C ILE A 49 -2.03 -11.65 2.74
N THR A 50 -2.16 -12.67 3.58
CA THR A 50 -2.94 -13.86 3.26
C THR A 50 -4.40 -13.63 3.64
N SER A 51 -5.29 -14.27 2.89
CA SER A 51 -6.73 -14.24 3.15
C SER A 51 -7.16 -15.08 4.35
N ILE A 52 -6.23 -15.69 5.09
CA ILE A 52 -6.49 -16.53 6.27
C ILE A 52 -7.16 -15.70 7.38
N GLY A 53 -6.85 -14.41 7.45
CA GLY A 53 -7.47 -13.49 8.41
C GLY A 53 -8.83 -12.92 7.98
N LEU A 54 -9.46 -13.45 6.93
CA LEU A 54 -10.85 -13.14 6.59
C LEU A 54 -11.79 -14.05 7.38
N VAL A 55 -12.90 -13.50 7.87
CA VAL A 55 -13.95 -14.30 8.50
C VAL A 55 -14.43 -15.38 7.51
N ARG A 56 -14.59 -16.61 8.01
CA ARG A 56 -14.86 -17.82 7.20
C ARG A 56 -15.93 -17.62 6.10
N PRO A 57 -17.10 -16.99 6.35
CA PRO A 57 -18.09 -16.76 5.31
C PRO A 57 -17.61 -15.81 4.20
N TYR A 58 -16.80 -14.81 4.52
CA TYR A 58 -16.22 -13.89 3.53
C TYR A 58 -15.17 -14.59 2.68
N TYR A 59 -14.32 -15.40 3.31
CA TYR A 59 -13.34 -16.22 2.60
C TYR A 59 -14.00 -17.12 1.53
N PHE A 60 -15.01 -17.91 1.91
CA PHE A 60 -15.67 -18.82 0.97
C PHE A 60 -16.47 -18.09 -0.11
N TYR A 61 -17.19 -17.02 0.26
CA TYR A 61 -17.90 -16.21 -0.72
C TYR A 61 -16.94 -15.62 -1.76
N GLY A 62 -15.82 -15.06 -1.30
CA GLY A 62 -14.74 -14.55 -2.13
C GLY A 62 -14.18 -15.56 -3.11
N LYS A 63 -13.76 -16.71 -2.58
CA LYS A 63 -13.19 -17.82 -3.38
C LYS A 63 -14.17 -18.33 -4.44
N ASN A 64 -15.45 -18.45 -4.10
CA ASN A 64 -16.49 -18.88 -5.03
C ASN A 64 -16.76 -17.82 -6.11
N ALA A 65 -16.81 -16.54 -5.74
CA ALA A 65 -16.98 -15.44 -6.70
C ALA A 65 -15.79 -15.35 -7.68
N TYR A 66 -14.57 -15.59 -7.20
CA TYR A 66 -13.39 -15.68 -8.07
C TYR A 66 -13.47 -16.87 -9.02
N ARG A 67 -13.82 -18.05 -8.50
CA ARG A 67 -13.98 -19.26 -9.33
C ARG A 67 -15.02 -19.05 -10.43
N ASP A 68 -16.15 -18.42 -10.09
CA ASP A 68 -17.21 -18.08 -11.04
C ASP A 68 -16.72 -17.13 -12.13
N PHE A 69 -15.96 -16.08 -11.76
CA PHE A 69 -15.33 -15.17 -12.72
C PHE A 69 -14.39 -15.91 -13.68
N VAL A 70 -13.44 -16.70 -13.16
CA VAL A 70 -12.47 -17.44 -13.96
C VAL A 70 -13.14 -18.42 -14.92
N LEU A 71 -14.10 -19.21 -14.42
CA LEU A 71 -14.82 -20.19 -15.26
C LEU A 71 -15.70 -19.51 -16.30
N THR A 72 -16.40 -18.45 -15.91
CA THR A 72 -17.30 -17.72 -16.82
C THR A 72 -16.53 -17.13 -17.99
N TYR A 73 -15.31 -16.63 -17.78
CA TYR A 73 -14.49 -16.01 -18.82
C TYR A 73 -13.43 -16.93 -19.42
N ASN A 74 -13.35 -18.18 -18.98
CA ASN A 74 -12.34 -19.16 -19.39
C ASN A 74 -10.91 -18.60 -19.27
N LEU A 75 -10.62 -18.02 -18.10
CA LEU A 75 -9.33 -17.38 -17.80
C LEU A 75 -8.36 -18.37 -17.15
N ASP A 76 -7.07 -18.07 -17.25
CA ASP A 76 -6.05 -18.71 -16.43
C ASP A 76 -6.18 -18.23 -14.97
N PRO A 77 -6.40 -19.13 -13.98
CA PRO A 77 -6.51 -18.76 -12.58
C PRO A 77 -5.30 -18.00 -12.01
N TYR A 78 -4.10 -18.18 -12.58
CA TYR A 78 -2.89 -17.49 -12.10
C TYR A 78 -2.75 -16.07 -12.67
N ASN A 79 -3.35 -15.83 -13.84
CA ASN A 79 -3.20 -14.60 -14.61
C ASN A 79 -4.54 -13.93 -14.93
N ALA A 80 -5.61 -14.19 -14.16
CA ALA A 80 -6.96 -13.75 -14.51
C ALA A 80 -7.16 -12.21 -14.53
N PHE A 81 -6.27 -11.45 -13.90
CA PHE A 81 -6.31 -9.98 -13.85
C PHE A 81 -5.27 -9.36 -14.80
N THR A 82 -5.41 -9.59 -16.11
CA THR A 82 -4.51 -9.03 -17.14
C THR A 82 -4.80 -7.57 -17.48
N GLY A 83 -5.97 -7.05 -17.11
CA GLY A 83 -6.42 -5.72 -17.51
C GLY A 83 -7.01 -5.65 -18.92
N GLU A 84 -7.15 -6.79 -19.61
CA GLU A 84 -7.75 -6.88 -20.94
C GLU A 84 -9.23 -6.55 -20.96
N ASP A 85 -9.69 -6.02 -22.10
CA ASP A 85 -11.11 -5.71 -22.33
C ASP A 85 -11.94 -6.98 -22.51
N LEU A 86 -12.56 -7.43 -21.42
CA LEU A 86 -13.52 -8.53 -21.43
C LEU A 86 -14.96 -8.04 -21.69
N PRO A 87 -15.75 -8.77 -22.52
CA PRO A 87 -17.14 -8.40 -22.81
C PRO A 87 -18.04 -8.58 -21.58
N VAL A 88 -19.03 -7.71 -21.41
CA VAL A 88 -19.95 -7.80 -20.27
C VAL A 88 -20.91 -8.98 -20.41
N LYS A 89 -20.83 -9.96 -19.50
CA LYS A 89 -21.78 -11.08 -19.39
C LYS A 89 -22.87 -10.81 -18.35
N ASN A 90 -23.94 -11.60 -18.39
CA ASN A 90 -25.07 -11.45 -17.47
C ASN A 90 -24.62 -11.57 -16.01
N GLY A 91 -25.09 -10.66 -15.14
CA GLY A 91 -24.71 -10.62 -13.72
C GLY A 91 -23.34 -9.99 -13.44
N PHE A 92 -22.61 -9.54 -14.47
CA PHE A 92 -21.32 -8.87 -14.32
C PHE A 92 -21.39 -7.38 -14.67
N ILE A 93 -20.45 -6.63 -14.12
CA ILE A 93 -20.22 -5.20 -14.36
C ILE A 93 -18.80 -5.02 -14.84
N LYS A 94 -18.61 -4.25 -15.91
CA LYS A 94 -17.30 -3.80 -16.36
C LYS A 94 -16.95 -2.46 -15.72
N LEU A 95 -15.76 -2.39 -15.15
CA LEU A 95 -15.14 -1.17 -14.68
C LEU A 95 -13.99 -0.82 -15.62
N ILE A 96 -13.95 0.44 -16.05
CA ILE A 96 -12.99 0.99 -17.00
C ILE A 96 -12.10 1.96 -16.24
N PHE A 97 -10.82 1.63 -16.09
CA PHE A 97 -9.80 2.50 -15.51
C PHE A 97 -8.98 3.17 -16.60
N TYR A 98 -8.12 4.12 -16.24
CA TYR A 98 -7.25 4.78 -17.22
C TYR A 98 -6.14 3.85 -17.77
N ASP A 99 -5.81 2.79 -17.04
CA ASP A 99 -4.72 1.84 -17.30
C ASP A 99 -5.18 0.37 -17.37
N GLY A 100 -6.49 0.10 -17.42
CA GLY A 100 -6.99 -1.27 -17.58
C GLY A 100 -8.49 -1.43 -17.42
N TYR A 101 -8.94 -2.67 -17.60
CA TYR A 101 -10.33 -3.06 -17.49
C TYR A 101 -10.49 -4.23 -16.51
N VAL A 102 -11.59 -4.26 -15.77
CA VAL A 102 -11.95 -5.44 -14.98
C VAL A 102 -13.44 -5.69 -15.06
N VAL A 103 -13.82 -6.96 -15.05
CA VAL A 103 -15.22 -7.38 -15.01
C VAL A 103 -15.46 -8.12 -13.70
N VAL A 104 -16.45 -7.67 -12.94
CA VAL A 104 -16.71 -8.15 -11.58
C VAL A 104 -18.17 -8.53 -11.45
N ARG A 105 -18.48 -9.59 -10.71
CA ARG A 105 -19.88 -9.97 -10.45
C ARG A 105 -20.58 -8.84 -9.70
N LYS A 106 -21.78 -8.44 -10.17
CA LYS A 106 -22.54 -7.31 -9.61
C LYS A 106 -22.79 -7.47 -8.11
N GLU A 107 -23.26 -8.64 -7.70
CA GLU A 107 -23.54 -8.94 -6.30
C GLU A 107 -22.29 -8.83 -5.42
N PHE A 108 -21.13 -9.20 -5.96
CA PHE A 108 -19.86 -9.10 -5.25
C PHE A 108 -19.46 -7.64 -5.03
N LEU A 109 -19.55 -6.79 -6.07
CA LEU A 109 -19.29 -5.35 -5.92
C LEU A 109 -20.22 -4.70 -4.90
N LEU A 110 -21.52 -4.99 -5.00
CA LEU A 110 -22.53 -4.44 -4.09
C LEU A 110 -22.33 -4.86 -2.62
N LYS A 111 -21.67 -6.00 -2.39
CA LYS A 111 -21.43 -6.53 -1.05
C LYS A 111 -20.22 -5.89 -0.36
N TYR A 112 -19.11 -5.69 -1.07
CA TYR A 112 -17.84 -5.26 -0.48
C TYR A 112 -17.48 -3.79 -0.73
N PHE A 113 -18.18 -3.11 -1.64
CA PHE A 113 -17.86 -1.74 -2.04
C PHE A 113 -19.13 -0.89 -1.98
N ALA A 114 -19.35 -0.20 -0.85
CA ALA A 114 -20.62 0.50 -0.63
C ALA A 114 -20.85 1.63 -1.64
N TYR A 115 -19.78 2.21 -2.21
CA TYR A 115 -19.88 3.17 -3.32
C TYR A 115 -20.78 2.67 -4.46
N PHE A 116 -20.63 1.40 -4.88
CA PHE A 116 -21.45 0.87 -5.97
C PHE A 116 -22.90 0.70 -5.54
N LYS A 117 -23.17 0.33 -4.28
CA LYS A 117 -24.54 0.26 -3.75
C LYS A 117 -25.24 1.61 -3.88
N PHE A 118 -24.63 2.68 -3.37
CA PHE A 118 -25.17 4.04 -3.51
C PHE A 118 -25.33 4.44 -4.98
N LYS A 119 -24.34 4.12 -5.81
CA LYS A 119 -24.38 4.47 -7.22
C LYS A 119 -25.55 3.78 -7.95
N PHE A 120 -25.78 2.50 -7.69
CA PHE A 120 -26.89 1.76 -8.27
C PHE A 120 -28.26 2.22 -7.78
N ASP A 121 -28.38 2.63 -6.51
CA ASP A 121 -29.63 3.17 -5.96
C ASP A 121 -30.01 4.51 -6.62
N CYS A 122 -29.03 5.30 -7.08
CA CYS A 122 -29.25 6.57 -7.77
C CYS A 122 -29.46 6.45 -9.29
N ILE A 123 -29.21 5.30 -9.90
CA ILE A 123 -29.36 5.12 -11.35
C ILE A 123 -30.82 4.73 -11.68
N THR A 124 -31.49 5.55 -12.48
CA THR A 124 -32.85 5.28 -12.99
C THR A 124 -32.89 4.12 -13.99
N ASP A 125 -31.79 3.86 -14.70
CA ASP A 125 -31.63 2.71 -15.59
C ASP A 125 -30.88 1.55 -14.90
N LYS A 126 -31.65 0.61 -14.35
CA LYS A 126 -31.11 -0.56 -13.63
C LYS A 126 -30.20 -1.48 -14.47
N GLN A 127 -30.06 -1.22 -15.78
CA GLN A 127 -29.24 -2.01 -16.72
C GLN A 127 -27.81 -1.47 -16.93
N VAL A 128 -27.38 -0.40 -16.25
CA VAL A 128 -26.00 0.07 -16.38
C VAL A 128 -25.02 -0.98 -15.82
N ASN A 129 -24.30 -1.63 -16.74
CA ASN A 129 -23.30 -2.66 -16.42
C ASN A 129 -21.87 -2.23 -16.80
N ILE A 130 -21.65 -0.93 -17.05
CA ILE A 130 -20.33 -0.35 -17.39
C ILE A 130 -20.12 0.93 -16.60
N PHE A 131 -18.99 1.05 -15.91
CA PHE A 131 -18.60 2.24 -15.14
C PHE A 131 -17.22 2.73 -15.55
N ASN A 132 -17.08 4.03 -15.77
CA ASN A 132 -15.79 4.68 -15.98
C ASN A 132 -15.26 5.21 -14.64
N ILE A 133 -14.05 4.80 -14.28
CA ILE A 133 -13.32 5.18 -13.06
C ILE A 133 -12.02 5.82 -13.49
N LYS A 134 -11.93 7.15 -13.46
CA LYS A 134 -10.78 7.88 -14.01
C LYS A 134 -9.69 8.20 -13.00
N ASP A 135 -10.03 8.21 -11.71
CA ASP A 135 -9.17 8.74 -10.64
C ASP A 135 -8.33 7.65 -9.94
N PHE A 136 -8.48 6.39 -10.38
CA PHE A 136 -7.84 5.23 -9.77
C PHE A 136 -7.25 4.31 -10.84
N SER A 137 -6.15 3.66 -10.49
CA SER A 137 -5.51 2.62 -11.29
C SER A 137 -6.28 1.31 -11.18
N PHE A 138 -6.37 0.59 -12.29
CA PHE A 138 -6.75 -0.80 -12.36
C PHE A 138 -5.88 -1.66 -11.42
N ASN A 139 -4.57 -1.45 -11.41
CA ASN A 139 -3.63 -2.27 -10.62
C ASN A 139 -3.91 -2.16 -9.12
N HIS A 140 -4.13 -0.94 -8.61
CA HIS A 140 -4.50 -0.73 -7.21
C HIS A 140 -5.87 -1.33 -6.89
N PHE A 141 -6.86 -1.19 -7.78
CA PHE A 141 -8.18 -1.78 -7.59
C PHE A 141 -8.13 -3.32 -7.56
N VAL A 142 -7.32 -3.92 -8.42
CA VAL A 142 -7.12 -5.38 -8.46
C VAL A 142 -6.54 -5.91 -7.16
N VAL A 143 -5.64 -5.17 -6.49
CA VAL A 143 -5.16 -5.58 -5.16
C VAL A 143 -6.31 -5.74 -4.18
N VAL A 144 -7.23 -4.77 -4.14
CA VAL A 144 -8.41 -4.84 -3.25
C VAL A 144 -9.34 -5.97 -3.66
N LEU A 145 -9.56 -6.18 -4.97
CA LEU A 145 -10.33 -7.35 -5.45
C LEU A 145 -9.70 -8.67 -5.02
N LYS A 146 -8.38 -8.83 -5.21
CA LYS A 146 -7.65 -10.05 -4.85
C LYS A 146 -7.80 -10.37 -3.37
N TYR A 147 -7.75 -9.35 -2.50
CA TYR A 147 -8.01 -9.50 -1.07
C TYR A 147 -9.37 -10.17 -0.82
N TYR A 148 -10.46 -9.61 -1.37
CA TYR A 148 -11.81 -10.15 -1.18
C TYR A 148 -12.07 -11.44 -1.96
N TYR A 149 -11.29 -11.74 -2.99
CA TYR A 149 -11.28 -13.02 -3.68
C TYR A 149 -10.50 -14.11 -2.95
N ALA A 150 -10.04 -13.82 -1.73
CA ALA A 150 -9.26 -14.71 -0.91
C ALA A 150 -7.95 -15.17 -1.59
N GLN A 151 -7.32 -14.24 -2.31
CA GLN A 151 -5.98 -14.41 -2.86
C GLN A 151 -4.95 -13.73 -1.98
N ILE A 152 -3.71 -14.18 -2.11
CA ILE A 152 -2.57 -13.50 -1.50
C ILE A 152 -2.38 -12.16 -2.20
N ILE A 153 -2.21 -11.10 -1.40
CA ILE A 153 -1.83 -9.79 -1.90
C ILE A 153 -0.50 -9.38 -1.28
N VAL A 154 0.22 -8.52 -1.99
CA VAL A 154 1.45 -7.90 -1.51
C VAL A 154 1.19 -6.41 -1.41
N ILE A 155 1.56 -5.82 -0.28
CA ILE A 155 1.48 -4.39 -0.03
C ILE A 155 2.90 -3.84 0.06
N THR A 156 3.13 -2.72 -0.64
CA THR A 156 4.43 -2.02 -0.70
C THR A 156 4.26 -0.54 -0.41
N LEU A 157 5.38 0.13 -0.11
CA LEU A 157 5.43 1.53 0.33
C LEU A 157 4.92 2.52 -0.74
N ASP A 158 5.12 2.21 -2.02
CA ASP A 158 4.73 3.06 -3.15
C ASP A 158 3.22 3.01 -3.47
N MET A 159 2.56 1.88 -3.18
CA MET A 159 1.12 1.71 -3.47
C MET A 159 0.20 1.99 -2.28
N ILE A 160 0.71 2.00 -1.04
CA ILE A 160 -0.16 2.02 0.15
C ILE A 160 -1.07 3.24 0.23
N VAL A 161 -0.57 4.44 -0.10
CA VAL A 161 -1.37 5.67 -0.05
C VAL A 161 -2.50 5.64 -1.08
N GLU A 162 -2.22 5.07 -2.26
CA GLU A 162 -3.22 4.85 -3.31
C GLU A 162 -4.27 3.82 -2.88
N LEU A 163 -3.86 2.74 -2.21
CA LEU A 163 -4.79 1.76 -1.65
C LEU A 163 -5.70 2.37 -0.59
N TYR A 164 -5.16 3.20 0.30
CA TYR A 164 -5.95 3.90 1.30
C TYR A 164 -6.97 4.83 0.64
N ARG A 165 -6.54 5.65 -0.32
CA ARG A 165 -7.43 6.55 -1.07
C ARG A 165 -8.55 5.79 -1.77
N LEU A 166 -8.21 4.68 -2.40
CA LEU A 166 -9.16 3.83 -3.10
C LEU A 166 -10.17 3.22 -2.12
N ALA A 167 -9.68 2.69 -1.00
CA ALA A 167 -10.52 2.05 -0.01
C ALA A 167 -11.48 3.04 0.68
N ASP A 168 -11.01 4.26 0.98
CA ASP A 168 -11.82 5.39 1.43
C ASP A 168 -12.91 5.75 0.39
N PHE A 169 -12.52 5.98 -0.86
CA PHE A 169 -13.45 6.39 -1.92
C PHE A 169 -14.52 5.34 -2.24
N PHE A 170 -14.13 4.07 -2.36
CA PHE A 170 -15.06 2.99 -2.66
C PHE A 170 -15.84 2.51 -1.43
N VAL A 171 -15.53 3.06 -0.26
CA VAL A 171 -16.12 2.69 1.03
C VAL A 171 -16.00 1.18 1.22
N VAL A 172 -14.75 0.73 1.20
CA VAL A 172 -14.33 -0.65 1.44
C VAL A 172 -14.47 -0.96 2.93
N ASP A 173 -14.61 -2.25 3.29
CA ASP A 173 -14.90 -2.61 4.67
C ASP A 173 -13.81 -2.20 5.67
N TYR A 174 -14.23 -2.10 6.93
CA TYR A 174 -13.37 -1.69 8.03
C TYR A 174 -12.18 -2.64 8.24
N ALA A 175 -12.34 -3.93 7.96
CA ALA A 175 -11.28 -4.92 8.16
C ALA A 175 -10.10 -4.69 7.22
N PHE A 176 -10.35 -4.39 5.95
CA PHE A 176 -9.31 -4.00 5.01
C PHE A 176 -8.71 -2.64 5.38
N MET A 177 -9.55 -1.63 5.62
CA MET A 177 -9.08 -0.29 6.01
C MET A 177 -8.16 -0.32 7.24
N LYS A 178 -8.53 -1.06 8.29
CA LYS A 178 -7.70 -1.23 9.49
C LYS A 178 -6.31 -1.78 9.16
N ARG A 179 -6.20 -2.76 8.26
CA ARG A 179 -4.90 -3.34 7.85
C ARG A 179 -4.05 -2.32 7.11
N ILE A 180 -4.65 -1.55 6.21
CA ILE A 180 -3.96 -0.48 5.47
C ILE A 180 -3.49 0.61 6.44
N THR A 181 -4.34 1.05 7.37
CA THR A 181 -3.97 2.02 8.40
C THR A 181 -2.82 1.53 9.27
N VAL A 182 -2.86 0.29 9.76
CA VAL A 182 -1.77 -0.28 10.57
C VAL A 182 -0.46 -0.28 9.78
N TYR A 183 -0.48 -0.69 8.51
CA TYR A 183 0.70 -0.62 7.66
C TYR A 183 1.21 0.82 7.52
N ILE A 184 0.32 1.79 7.24
CA ILE A 184 0.70 3.20 7.11
C ILE A 184 1.36 3.70 8.40
N ASN A 185 0.79 3.34 9.54
CA ASN A 185 1.29 3.73 10.85
C ASN A 185 2.70 3.19 11.10
N CYS A 186 2.93 1.89 10.84
CA CYS A 186 4.24 1.27 11.03
C CYS A 186 5.32 1.82 10.08
N PHE A 187 4.95 2.16 8.85
CA PHE A 187 5.90 2.58 7.82
C PHE A 187 5.85 4.09 7.52
N TYR A 188 5.26 4.89 8.40
CA TYR A 188 4.98 6.32 8.16
C TYR A 188 6.22 7.09 7.67
N SER A 189 7.35 6.99 8.39
CA SER A 189 8.59 7.67 7.99
C SER A 189 9.09 7.28 6.59
N LYS A 190 8.89 6.03 6.19
CA LYS A 190 9.26 5.56 4.84
C LYS A 190 8.25 6.05 3.80
N ILE A 191 6.96 6.08 4.14
CA ILE A 191 5.90 6.61 3.28
C ILE A 191 6.10 8.10 3.01
N ALA A 192 6.53 8.88 4.00
CA ALA A 192 6.88 10.29 3.86
C ALA A 192 8.00 10.57 2.82
N ARG A 193 8.74 9.52 2.44
CA ARG A 193 9.78 9.54 1.41
C ARG A 193 9.29 9.12 0.01
N THR A 194 7.98 9.01 -0.18
CA THR A 194 7.31 8.68 -1.45
C THR A 194 6.47 9.85 -1.96
N ILE A 195 6.26 9.94 -3.28
CA ILE A 195 5.46 10.99 -3.90
C ILE A 195 3.97 10.89 -3.51
N GLY A 196 3.50 9.70 -3.16
CA GLY A 196 2.13 9.46 -2.71
C GLY A 196 1.79 10.26 -1.46
N PHE A 197 2.72 10.32 -0.50
CA PHE A 197 2.56 11.13 0.72
C PHE A 197 2.25 12.60 0.41
N TYR A 198 3.05 13.23 -0.46
CA TYR A 198 2.89 14.66 -0.77
C TYR A 198 1.64 14.94 -1.61
N ARG A 199 1.36 14.11 -2.61
CA ARG A 199 0.18 14.29 -3.50
C ARG A 199 -1.14 14.14 -2.76
N TYR A 200 -1.16 13.32 -1.72
CA TYR A 200 -2.39 12.99 -0.98
C TYR A 200 -2.24 13.24 0.51
N HIS A 201 -1.47 14.26 0.88
CA HIS A 201 -1.15 14.58 2.27
C HIS A 201 -2.39 14.80 3.14
N LYS A 202 -3.51 15.25 2.55
CA LYS A 202 -4.79 15.38 3.25
C LYS A 202 -5.20 14.13 4.06
N TYR A 203 -4.79 12.93 3.63
CA TYR A 203 -5.10 11.68 4.34
C TYR A 203 -4.30 11.48 5.64
N PHE A 204 -3.26 12.28 5.86
CA PHE A 204 -2.43 12.31 7.05
C PHE A 204 -2.79 13.47 7.98
N GLU A 205 -3.83 14.24 7.66
CA GLU A 205 -4.35 15.34 8.49
C GLU A 205 -5.44 14.83 9.46
N ASP A 206 -5.77 15.66 10.46
CA ASP A 206 -6.62 15.32 11.62
C ASP A 206 -7.92 14.58 11.30
N GLU A 207 -8.57 14.92 10.18
CA GLU A 207 -9.86 14.35 9.78
C GLU A 207 -9.77 12.90 9.27
N TYR A 208 -8.56 12.42 8.98
CA TYR A 208 -8.30 11.10 8.40
C TYR A 208 -7.41 10.26 9.33
N LEU A 209 -6.13 10.10 8.98
CA LEU A 209 -5.16 9.37 9.81
C LEU A 209 -4.51 10.26 10.88
N GLY A 210 -4.58 11.60 10.71
CA GLY A 210 -3.78 12.58 11.44
C GLY A 210 -4.30 13.04 12.80
N GLY A 211 -5.48 12.58 13.23
CA GLY A 211 -6.12 13.08 14.47
C GLY A 211 -5.40 12.66 15.75
N ASP A 212 -5.83 13.19 16.90
CA ASP A 212 -5.23 12.86 18.21
C ASP A 212 -5.09 11.33 18.42
N ASN A 213 -3.84 10.86 18.58
CA ASN A 213 -3.41 9.44 18.64
C ASN A 213 -3.22 8.72 17.29
N THR A 214 -2.62 9.38 16.30
CA THR A 214 -2.36 8.83 14.95
C THR A 214 -1.61 7.50 14.91
N GLY A 215 -0.89 7.13 15.98
CA GLY A 215 -0.09 5.90 16.02
C GLY A 215 0.99 5.82 14.92
N LEU A 216 1.23 6.94 14.21
CA LEU A 216 2.23 7.07 13.18
C LEU A 216 3.60 6.93 13.83
N GLN A 217 4.38 5.97 13.35
CA GLN A 217 5.66 5.64 13.95
C GLN A 217 6.76 6.44 13.26
N VAL A 218 7.45 7.23 14.08
CA VAL A 218 8.71 7.91 13.74
C VAL A 218 9.80 7.41 14.69
N THR A 219 11.03 7.38 14.20
CA THR A 219 12.20 6.90 14.95
C THR A 219 12.75 7.95 15.90
N SER A 220 12.50 9.24 15.62
CA SER A 220 12.98 10.37 16.43
C SER A 220 12.16 11.63 16.20
N GLU A 221 12.22 12.57 17.14
CA GLU A 221 11.66 13.92 16.96
C GLU A 221 12.30 14.66 15.78
N GLU A 222 13.58 14.41 15.51
CA GLU A 222 14.27 15.02 14.36
C GLU A 222 13.68 14.54 13.02
N GLU A 223 13.33 13.26 12.92
CA GLU A 223 12.68 12.68 11.74
C GLU A 223 11.29 13.27 11.53
N ASP A 224 10.51 13.42 12.60
CA ASP A 224 9.19 14.04 12.55
C ASP A 224 9.26 15.49 12.04
N GLN A 225 10.18 16.27 12.60
CA GLN A 225 10.45 17.65 12.14
C GLN A 225 10.91 17.71 10.68
N ASP A 226 11.70 16.73 10.22
CA ASP A 226 12.13 16.64 8.82
C ASP A 226 10.98 16.32 7.87
N ILE A 227 10.05 15.45 8.26
CA ILE A 227 8.86 15.12 7.49
C ILE A 227 7.98 16.36 7.32
N ASP A 228 7.69 17.06 8.41
CA ASP A 228 6.92 18.31 8.40
C ASP A 228 7.60 19.38 7.54
N ARG A 229 8.92 19.52 7.70
CA ARG A 229 9.69 20.51 6.96
C ARG A 229 9.74 20.19 5.46
N LEU A 230 9.88 18.91 5.09
CA LEU A 230 9.81 18.46 3.70
C LEU A 230 8.45 18.78 3.07
N TYR A 231 7.35 18.52 3.79
CA TYR A 231 6.02 18.83 3.31
C TYR A 231 5.82 20.34 3.13
N TYR A 232 6.28 21.15 4.08
CA TYR A 232 6.27 22.61 3.96
C TYR A 232 7.04 23.10 2.72
N LEU A 233 8.24 22.57 2.48
CA LEU A 233 9.04 22.91 1.30
C LEU A 233 8.35 22.50 -0.01
N TYR A 234 7.70 21.33 -0.03
CA TYR A 234 6.89 20.88 -1.16
C TYR A 234 5.72 21.83 -1.45
N GLN A 235 4.95 22.21 -0.43
CA GLN A 235 3.83 23.14 -0.59
C GLN A 235 4.28 24.51 -1.15
N ARG A 236 5.38 25.08 -0.63
CA ARG A 236 5.91 26.35 -1.11
C ARG A 236 6.37 26.25 -2.57
N LYS A 237 7.00 25.14 -2.94
CA LYS A 237 7.39 24.89 -4.33
C LYS A 237 6.18 24.84 -5.25
N CYS A 238 5.12 24.12 -4.89
CA CYS A 238 3.88 24.06 -5.68
C CYS A 238 3.18 25.42 -5.84
N ARG A 239 3.40 26.35 -4.92
CA ARG A 239 2.88 27.73 -4.98
C ARG A 239 3.71 28.67 -5.87
N ASN A 240 4.75 28.16 -6.56
CA ASN A 240 5.66 28.93 -7.40
C ASN A 240 6.32 30.12 -6.68
N GLU A 241 6.70 29.93 -5.41
CA GLU A 241 7.51 30.93 -4.72
C GLU A 241 8.91 31.00 -5.38
N ALA A 242 9.19 32.14 -6.03
CA ALA A 242 10.35 32.33 -6.91
C ALA A 242 11.69 32.00 -6.25
N ASP A 243 11.82 32.25 -4.94
CA ASP A 243 13.06 32.05 -4.19
C ASP A 243 13.46 30.57 -4.08
N ILE A 244 12.48 29.65 -3.94
CA ILE A 244 12.77 28.21 -3.85
C ILE A 244 13.15 27.64 -5.22
N ASN A 245 12.51 28.10 -6.28
CA ASN A 245 12.81 27.63 -7.63
C ASN A 245 14.23 28.04 -8.05
N LEU A 246 14.63 29.28 -7.74
CA LEU A 246 15.96 29.78 -8.05
C LEU A 246 17.06 29.06 -7.24
N ILE A 247 16.79 28.75 -5.97
CA ILE A 247 17.70 27.92 -5.15
C ILE A 247 17.72 26.50 -5.66
N MET A 248 16.59 26.00 -6.17
CA MET A 248 16.57 24.67 -6.72
C MET A 248 17.47 24.57 -7.96
N ASP A 249 17.35 25.53 -8.87
CA ASP A 249 18.19 25.59 -10.08
C ASP A 249 19.68 25.69 -9.73
N ASN A 250 20.05 26.46 -8.70
CA ASN A 250 21.45 26.62 -8.26
C ASN A 250 22.04 25.39 -7.56
N VAL A 251 21.22 24.53 -6.93
CA VAL A 251 21.71 23.29 -6.32
C VAL A 251 22.01 22.21 -7.39
N ASN A 252 21.52 22.36 -8.63
CA ASN A 252 21.88 21.48 -9.74
C ASN A 252 23.35 21.61 -10.15
N ASP A 253 23.99 22.75 -9.89
CA ASP A 253 25.38 23.05 -10.30
C ASP A 253 26.43 22.44 -9.36
N PHE A 254 26.02 21.61 -8.40
CA PHE A 254 26.92 20.98 -7.41
C PHE A 254 27.00 19.45 -7.53
N ASP A 255 26.40 18.85 -8.57
CA ASP A 255 26.41 17.39 -8.80
C ASP A 255 27.28 17.01 -10.03
N GLU A 256 28.52 17.48 -10.06
CA GLU A 256 29.62 16.81 -10.76
C GLU A 256 30.77 16.65 -9.74
N ASP A 257 31.27 15.43 -9.56
CA ASP A 257 32.43 15.03 -8.77
C ASP A 257 32.21 14.63 -7.28
N SER A 258 31.78 13.37 -7.08
CA SER A 258 32.12 12.42 -5.99
C SER A 258 30.89 11.54 -5.74
N ASP A 259 30.78 10.30 -6.21
CA ASP A 259 31.68 9.19 -5.90
C ASP A 259 31.65 8.16 -7.04
N ASP A 260 32.68 8.18 -7.89
CA ASP A 260 33.20 7.02 -8.60
C ASP A 260 34.68 6.93 -8.21
N GLU A 261 35.15 5.70 -7.96
CA GLU A 261 36.51 5.27 -7.59
C GLU A 261 36.85 5.28 -6.08
N GLU A 262 36.84 4.09 -5.47
CA GLU A 262 38.09 3.31 -5.35
C GLU A 262 37.78 1.80 -5.21
N ASP A 263 38.30 1.05 -6.17
CA ASP A 263 38.54 -0.39 -6.17
C ASP A 263 39.63 -0.76 -5.13
N ASP A 264 39.57 -1.98 -4.58
CA ASP A 264 40.52 -3.06 -4.90
C ASP A 264 40.57 -4.16 -3.82
N GLU A 265 40.31 -5.37 -4.31
CA GLU A 265 41.02 -6.63 -4.07
C GLU A 265 41.49 -7.00 -2.65
N ASP A 266 41.00 -8.15 -2.14
CA ASP A 266 41.90 -9.30 -2.10
C ASP A 266 41.21 -10.67 -2.00
N ASN A 267 41.91 -11.62 -2.58
CA ASN A 267 41.54 -12.99 -2.89
C ASN A 267 41.37 -13.90 -1.67
N ASN A 268 40.52 -14.92 -1.79
CA ASN A 268 40.95 -16.26 -1.40
C ASN A 268 40.25 -17.35 -2.22
N GLU A 269 41.01 -17.89 -3.17
CA GLU A 269 40.74 -19.18 -3.82
C GLU A 269 40.75 -20.31 -2.79
N GLY A 270 39.78 -21.21 -2.91
CA GLY A 270 39.71 -22.44 -2.14
C GLY A 270 38.77 -23.44 -2.78
N ASN A 271 39.25 -24.08 -3.85
CA ASN A 271 38.70 -25.33 -4.38
C ASN A 271 38.38 -26.32 -3.26
N LEU A 272 37.32 -27.14 -3.43
CA LEU A 272 37.40 -28.62 -3.44
C LEU A 272 35.99 -29.23 -3.60
N ASP A 273 35.85 -29.94 -4.72
CA ASP A 273 35.23 -31.27 -4.89
C ASP A 273 33.74 -31.49 -4.58
N ASP A 274 32.96 -31.47 -5.66
CA ASP A 274 32.22 -32.61 -6.23
C ASP A 274 32.10 -33.87 -5.34
N GLU A 275 30.90 -34.16 -4.85
CA GLU A 275 30.44 -35.55 -4.71
C GLU A 275 28.90 -35.63 -4.75
N SER A 276 28.44 -36.22 -5.84
CA SER A 276 27.10 -36.78 -6.06
C SER A 276 26.71 -37.79 -4.99
N MET A 277 25.48 -37.70 -4.46
CA MET A 277 24.75 -38.89 -4.01
C MET A 277 23.26 -38.79 -4.34
N GLU A 278 22.88 -39.57 -5.34
CA GLU A 278 21.52 -40.03 -5.59
C GLU A 278 21.03 -40.89 -4.42
N TYR A 279 19.79 -40.68 -3.99
CA TYR A 279 18.99 -41.73 -3.36
C TYR A 279 17.60 -41.75 -4.00
N SER A 280 17.43 -42.74 -4.89
CA SER A 280 16.15 -43.33 -5.22
C SER A 280 15.65 -44.20 -4.07
N SER A 281 14.34 -44.22 -3.80
CA SER A 281 13.52 -45.44 -3.94
C SER A 281 12.07 -45.26 -3.43
N SER A 282 11.12 -45.57 -4.33
CA SER A 282 9.85 -46.31 -4.15
C SER A 282 8.85 -45.89 -3.08
N ILE A 283 7.65 -45.44 -3.47
CA ILE A 283 6.43 -46.24 -3.79
C ILE A 283 5.86 -46.94 -2.54
N ASN A 284 4.66 -46.50 -2.15
CA ASN A 284 3.48 -47.38 -2.04
C ASN A 284 2.21 -46.53 -2.25
N GLU A 285 1.43 -46.94 -3.25
CA GLU A 285 0.04 -46.57 -3.49
C GLU A 285 -0.91 -47.40 -2.60
N ASP A 286 -2.17 -47.00 -2.67
CA ASP A 286 -3.41 -47.77 -2.41
C ASP A 286 -4.00 -47.74 -1.00
N GLY A 287 -5.28 -47.32 -0.94
CA GLY A 287 -6.14 -47.49 0.23
C GLY A 287 -7.41 -46.66 0.19
N ASP A 288 -8.38 -47.15 -0.57
CA ASP A 288 -9.71 -46.61 -0.86
C ASP A 288 -10.68 -46.54 0.35
N ASP A 289 -11.81 -45.88 0.09
CA ASP A 289 -13.14 -46.02 0.72
C ASP A 289 -13.44 -45.32 2.07
N ASN A 290 -14.42 -44.40 1.98
CA ASN A 290 -15.78 -44.52 2.53
C ASN A 290 -16.34 -43.34 3.36
N GLU A 291 -17.50 -42.89 2.87
CA GLU A 291 -18.73 -42.53 3.57
C GLU A 291 -18.95 -41.15 4.21
N ASP A 292 -19.95 -40.49 3.62
CA ASP A 292 -20.87 -39.48 4.15
C ASP A 292 -21.18 -39.61 5.65
N ILE A 293 -21.02 -38.51 6.40
CA ILE A 293 -21.93 -38.18 7.51
C ILE A 293 -22.22 -36.68 7.47
N VAL A 294 -23.49 -36.37 7.24
CA VAL A 294 -24.15 -35.09 7.50
C VAL A 294 -24.50 -35.06 8.99
N GLU A 295 -24.02 -34.08 9.75
CA GLU A 295 -24.72 -33.62 10.95
C GLU A 295 -24.64 -32.09 11.06
N ASP A 296 -25.83 -31.51 11.16
CA ASP A 296 -26.12 -30.13 11.52
C ASP A 296 -25.57 -29.83 12.92
N ILE A 297 -24.82 -28.73 13.06
CA ILE A 297 -24.57 -28.10 14.36
C ILE A 297 -24.79 -26.59 14.20
N ASP A 298 -25.97 -26.16 14.65
CA ASP A 298 -26.23 -24.80 15.10
C ASP A 298 -25.47 -24.59 16.42
N GLU A 299 -24.41 -23.77 16.40
CA GLU A 299 -23.86 -23.17 17.60
C GLU A 299 -23.65 -21.67 17.36
N GLU A 300 -24.53 -20.87 17.98
CA GLU A 300 -24.27 -19.47 18.29
C GLU A 300 -23.00 -19.41 19.14
N MET A 301 -21.92 -18.82 18.62
CA MET A 301 -20.78 -18.44 19.43
C MET A 301 -20.44 -16.97 19.17
N GLU A 302 -20.75 -16.14 20.17
CA GLU A 302 -20.13 -14.84 20.36
C GLU A 302 -18.62 -15.05 20.56
N TYR A 303 -17.81 -14.46 19.68
CA TYR A 303 -16.37 -14.37 19.89
C TYR A 303 -15.91 -12.93 19.69
N ASP A 304 -15.68 -12.25 20.81
CA ASP A 304 -14.67 -11.21 20.90
C ASP A 304 -13.32 -11.85 20.53
N THR A 305 -12.70 -11.38 19.45
CA THR A 305 -11.34 -11.77 19.07
C THR A 305 -10.49 -10.53 18.87
N GLU A 306 -9.67 -10.25 19.88
CA GLU A 306 -8.47 -9.42 19.75
C GLU A 306 -7.50 -10.14 18.80
N TYR A 307 -7.28 -9.56 17.62
CA TYR A 307 -6.31 -10.06 16.65
C TYR A 307 -4.92 -9.52 16.98
N ASN A 308 -4.05 -10.40 17.49
CA ASN A 308 -2.60 -10.18 17.50
C ASN A 308 -2.05 -10.41 16.09
N ILE A 309 -1.31 -9.43 15.59
CA ILE A 309 -0.52 -9.55 14.37
C ILE A 309 0.84 -10.11 14.80
N GLU A 310 1.17 -11.33 14.38
CA GLU A 310 2.56 -11.80 14.40
C GLU A 310 3.32 -11.06 13.30
N ILE A 311 3.98 -9.97 13.70
CA ILE A 311 5.09 -9.39 12.93
C ILE A 311 6.27 -10.33 13.14
N ASN A 312 6.95 -10.72 12.08
CA ASN A 312 8.07 -11.64 12.14
C ASN A 312 9.24 -10.97 12.91
N GLU A 313 9.34 -11.21 14.22
CA GLU A 313 10.30 -10.58 15.15
C GLU A 313 11.76 -10.95 14.86
N GLU A 314 12.03 -11.94 14.00
CA GLU A 314 13.40 -12.37 13.66
C GLU A 314 14.22 -11.31 12.90
N SER A 315 13.61 -10.23 12.42
CA SER A 315 14.32 -9.11 11.79
C SER A 315 14.64 -7.93 12.73
N LEU A 316 14.12 -7.93 13.96
CA LEU A 316 14.28 -6.84 14.93
C LEU A 316 15.34 -7.12 16.02
N ILE A 317 15.82 -8.37 16.14
CA ILE A 317 16.84 -8.76 17.13
C ILE A 317 18.23 -8.75 16.50
N LYS A 318 18.70 -7.59 16.04
CA LYS A 318 20.16 -7.38 15.83
C LYS A 318 20.73 -6.06 16.32
N ASN A 319 19.93 -5.14 16.84
CA ASN A 319 20.46 -3.95 17.49
C ASN A 319 19.51 -3.54 18.60
N ASN A 320 19.76 -3.98 19.84
CA ASN A 320 19.49 -3.25 21.10
C ASN A 320 19.72 -4.19 22.30
N ASP A 321 20.98 -4.49 22.59
CA ASP A 321 21.39 -4.80 23.96
C ASP A 321 21.50 -3.48 24.72
N VAL A 322 20.41 -3.03 25.35
CA VAL A 322 20.47 -2.07 26.47
C VAL A 322 19.46 -2.50 27.52
N GLU A 323 19.97 -3.11 28.58
CA GLU A 323 19.25 -3.41 29.81
C GLU A 323 18.62 -2.14 30.40
N PHE A 324 17.35 -2.21 30.81
CA PHE A 324 16.85 -1.32 31.86
C PHE A 324 16.07 -2.11 32.91
N GLU A 325 16.63 -2.07 34.12
CA GLU A 325 16.09 -2.61 35.35
C GLU A 325 14.77 -1.92 35.76
N HIS A 326 13.96 -2.70 36.47
CA HIS A 326 12.75 -2.34 37.21
C HIS A 326 12.75 -0.95 37.84
N PHE A 327 11.66 -0.19 37.64
CA PHE A 327 10.81 0.38 38.71
C PHE A 327 9.42 0.78 38.21
#